data_AF-A0A626QES4-F1
#
_entry.id   AF-A0A626QES4-F1
#
_cell.length_a   1.000
_cell.length_b   1.000
_cell.length_c   1.000
_cell.angle_alpha   90.00
_cell.angle_beta   90.00
_cell.angle_gamma   90.00
#
_symmetry.space_group_name_H-M   'P 1'
#
loop_
_entity.id
_entity.type
_entity.pdbx_description
1 polymer ?
#
loop_
_entity_poly.entity_id
_entity_poly.type
_entity_poly.pdbx_seq_one_letter_code
_entity_poly.pdbx_strand_id
1 'polypeptide(L)'
;GHKLSVVFERDFTKNQEELNNVYKPQVAAIERLQIDIKDLIADDAKKIAAHYSRERAYIVLYTSKGMIAKDELKNEQAKAAGVLKDIPQTRFSQNPIEFQLEGLKITHDAMLWRLIGMLQGDDESGMGLLVDVLDVKHAGAMMRQMLFRNSTSENWYPRTPFDQNLRIYGAPRKDNIDSVLP
;
A
#
# COMPACT_ATOMS: atom_id res chain seq x y z
N GLY A 1 7.42 -0.24 -21.60
CA GLY A 1 6.19 -1.06 -21.70
C GLY A 1 5.56 -1.25 -20.32
N HIS A 2 4.23 -1.36 -20.27
CA HIS A 2 3.50 -1.71 -19.06
C HIS A 2 3.46 -3.23 -18.88
N LYS A 3 3.48 -3.70 -17.63
CA LYS A 3 3.29 -5.11 -17.27
C LYS A 3 2.22 -5.18 -16.19
N LEU A 4 1.36 -6.19 -16.28
CA LEU A 4 0.32 -6.46 -15.31
C LEU A 4 0.64 -7.77 -14.60
N SER A 5 0.50 -7.78 -13.28
CA SER A 5 0.52 -9.00 -12.48
C SER A 5 -0.75 -9.07 -11.68
N VAL A 6 -1.33 -10.26 -11.58
CA VAL A 6 -2.52 -10.52 -10.76
C VAL A 6 -2.14 -11.55 -9.71
N VAL A 7 -2.50 -11.27 -8.46
CA VAL A 7 -2.24 -12.12 -7.31
C VAL A 7 -3.55 -12.42 -6.62
N PHE A 8 -3.87 -13.70 -6.49
CA PHE A 8 -5.03 -14.17 -5.74
C PHE A 8 -4.56 -14.85 -4.46
N GLU A 9 -5.12 -14.43 -3.34
CA GLU A 9 -4.93 -15.07 -2.05
C GLU A 9 -6.25 -15.63 -1.57
N ARG A 10 -6.20 -16.87 -1.07
CA ARG A 10 -7.28 -17.49 -0.30
C ARG A 10 -6.73 -17.91 1.06
N ASP A 11 -7.38 -17.48 2.12
CA ASP A 11 -7.01 -17.81 3.50
C ASP A 11 -8.24 -18.30 4.27
N PHE A 12 -8.14 -19.49 4.86
CA PHE A 12 -9.21 -20.09 5.66
C PHE A 12 -9.09 -19.77 7.15
N THR A 13 -7.93 -19.26 7.59
CA THR A 13 -7.61 -19.08 9.01
C THR A 13 -8.00 -17.70 9.52
N LYS A 14 -8.03 -16.69 8.65
CA LYS A 14 -8.26 -15.29 8.99
C LYS A 14 -9.69 -14.80 8.76
N ASN A 15 -10.63 -15.71 8.53
CA ASN A 15 -12.03 -15.37 8.30
C ASN A 15 -12.59 -14.62 9.50
N GLN A 16 -12.51 -15.21 10.69
CA GLN A 16 -13.07 -14.62 11.90
C GLN A 16 -12.51 -13.22 12.19
N GLU A 17 -11.21 -13.00 11.99
CA GLU A 17 -10.57 -11.68 12.18
C GLU A 17 -11.14 -10.63 11.22
N GLU A 18 -11.32 -10.99 9.95
CA GLU A 18 -11.92 -10.10 8.95
C GLU A 18 -13.38 -9.77 9.28
N LEU A 19 -14.17 -10.75 9.70
CA LEU A 19 -15.56 -10.50 10.06
C LEU A 19 -15.67 -9.63 11.30
N ASN A 20 -14.82 -9.87 12.30
CA ASN A 20 -14.74 -9.03 13.48
C ASN A 20 -14.42 -7.59 13.08
N ASN A 21 -13.54 -7.37 12.09
CA ASN A 21 -13.26 -6.04 11.55
C ASN A 21 -14.46 -5.40 10.86
N VAL A 22 -15.24 -6.17 10.09
CA VAL A 22 -16.48 -5.69 9.45
C VAL A 22 -17.53 -5.30 10.50
N TYR A 23 -17.64 -6.06 11.59
CA TYR A 23 -18.60 -5.78 12.67
C TYR A 23 -18.11 -4.74 13.70
N LYS A 24 -16.81 -4.37 13.73
CA LYS A 24 -16.26 -3.36 14.66
C LYS A 24 -17.11 -2.08 14.77
N PRO A 25 -17.59 -1.46 13.67
CA PRO A 25 -18.42 -0.26 13.76
C PRO A 25 -19.78 -0.52 14.42
N GLN A 26 -20.38 -1.69 14.18
CA GLN A 26 -21.66 -2.07 14.78
C GLN A 26 -21.51 -2.31 16.28
N VAL A 27 -20.46 -3.03 16.69
CA VAL A 27 -20.12 -3.24 18.10
C VAL A 27 -19.91 -1.90 18.81
N ALA A 28 -19.15 -0.98 18.21
CA ALA A 28 -18.94 0.36 18.76
C ALA A 28 -20.23 1.19 18.85
N ALA A 29 -21.16 1.04 17.91
CA ALA A 29 -22.46 1.72 17.96
C ALA A 29 -23.33 1.18 19.10
N ILE A 30 -23.36 -0.14 19.29
CA ILE A 30 -24.10 -0.82 20.37
C ILE A 30 -23.58 -0.42 21.75
N GLU A 31 -22.26 -0.30 21.91
CA GLU A 31 -21.64 0.21 23.13
C GLU A 31 -22.09 1.63 23.47
N ARG A 32 -22.15 2.50 22.45
CA ARG A 32 -22.61 3.88 22.62
C ARG A 32 -24.10 3.97 22.97
N LEU A 33 -24.91 3.07 22.40
CA LEU A 33 -26.35 3.01 22.64
C LEU A 33 -26.72 2.20 23.90
N GLN A 34 -25.74 1.59 24.57
CA GLN A 34 -25.93 0.75 25.74
C GLN A 34 -26.93 -0.41 25.53
N ILE A 35 -26.92 -0.99 24.32
CA ILE A 35 -27.76 -2.13 23.98
C ILE A 35 -27.00 -3.43 24.29
N ASP A 36 -27.66 -4.40 24.91
CA ASP A 36 -27.03 -5.69 25.25
C ASP A 36 -27.28 -6.75 24.17
N ILE A 37 -26.64 -6.57 23.01
CA ILE A 37 -26.74 -7.51 21.86
C ILE A 37 -25.38 -7.93 21.30
N LYS A 38 -24.30 -7.68 22.05
CA LYS A 38 -22.93 -7.99 21.61
C LYS A 38 -22.73 -9.48 21.32
N ASP A 39 -23.28 -10.33 22.18
CA ASP A 39 -23.16 -11.78 22.07
C ASP A 39 -23.85 -12.32 20.81
N LEU A 40 -24.96 -11.70 20.41
CA LEU A 40 -25.69 -12.07 19.19
C LEU A 40 -24.84 -11.80 17.94
N ILE A 41 -24.17 -10.65 17.88
CA ILE A 41 -23.27 -10.30 16.78
C ILE A 41 -22.05 -11.23 16.75
N ALA A 42 -21.48 -11.55 17.91
CA ALA A 42 -20.35 -12.47 18.00
C ALA A 42 -20.72 -13.89 17.53
N ASP A 43 -21.90 -14.39 17.90
CA ASP A 43 -22.39 -15.69 17.48
C ASP A 43 -22.73 -15.73 15.98
N ASP A 44 -23.35 -14.67 15.45
CA ASP A 44 -23.58 -14.50 14.01
C ASP A 44 -22.27 -14.52 13.23
N ALA A 45 -21.28 -13.74 13.69
CA ALA A 45 -19.97 -13.70 13.09
C ALA A 45 -19.30 -15.08 13.05
N LYS A 46 -19.40 -15.85 14.14
CA LYS A 46 -18.84 -17.20 14.24
C LYS A 46 -19.52 -18.19 13.28
N LYS A 47 -20.84 -18.10 13.12
CA LYS A 47 -21.59 -18.96 12.18
C LYS A 47 -21.21 -18.66 10.75
N ILE A 48 -21.16 -17.39 10.37
CA ILE A 48 -20.79 -16.98 9.03
C ILE A 48 -19.34 -17.41 8.74
N ALA A 49 -18.41 -17.17 9.67
CA ALA A 49 -16.98 -17.54 9.53
C ALA A 49 -16.70 -19.02 9.23
N ALA A 50 -17.61 -19.93 9.62
CA ALA A 50 -17.49 -21.35 9.32
C ALA A 50 -17.77 -21.69 7.84
N HIS A 51 -18.46 -20.80 7.11
CA HIS A 51 -18.99 -21.08 5.77
C HIS A 51 -18.36 -20.27 4.64
N TYR A 52 -17.56 -19.23 4.94
CA TYR A 52 -16.81 -18.50 3.91
C TYR A 52 -15.32 -18.67 4.08
N SER A 53 -14.57 -18.38 3.02
CA SER A 53 -13.12 -18.20 3.05
C SER A 53 -12.79 -16.80 2.61
N ARG A 54 -11.86 -16.14 3.30
CA ARG A 54 -11.35 -14.84 2.90
C ARG A 54 -10.59 -14.98 1.58
N GLU A 55 -10.99 -14.20 0.59
CA GLU A 55 -10.37 -14.13 -0.72
C GLU A 55 -9.97 -12.69 -1.02
N ARG A 56 -8.76 -12.52 -1.56
CA ARG A 56 -8.25 -11.21 -1.96
C ARG A 56 -7.63 -11.29 -3.33
N ALA A 57 -8.00 -10.33 -4.19
CA ALA A 57 -7.45 -10.17 -5.52
C ALA A 57 -6.66 -8.86 -5.57
N TYR A 58 -5.39 -8.95 -5.93
CA TYR A 58 -4.51 -7.80 -6.11
C TYR A 58 -4.07 -7.70 -7.55
N ILE A 59 -4.16 -6.50 -8.10
CA ILE A 59 -3.72 -6.17 -9.44
C ILE A 59 -2.56 -5.20 -9.31
N VAL A 60 -1.40 -5.57 -9.87
CA VAL A 60 -0.19 -4.75 -9.81
C VAL A 60 0.20 -4.32 -11.22
N LEU A 61 0.24 -3.01 -11.43
CA LEU A 61 0.70 -2.40 -12.67
C LEU A 61 2.15 -1.96 -12.51
N TYR A 62 3.01 -2.41 -13.42
CA TYR A 62 4.40 -1.98 -13.50
C TYR A 62 4.64 -1.19 -14.78
N THR A 63 5.31 -0.04 -14.69
CA THR A 63 5.78 0.71 -15.85
C THR A 63 7.30 0.64 -15.92
N SER A 64 7.83 0.11 -17.03
CA SER A 64 9.27 0.06 -17.27
C SER A 64 9.81 1.42 -17.73
N LYS A 65 11.02 1.78 -17.28
CA LYS A 65 11.77 2.97 -17.72
C LYS A 65 11.93 3.07 -19.24
N GLY A 66 11.90 1.94 -19.96
CA GLY A 66 11.93 1.91 -21.42
C GLY A 66 10.69 2.49 -22.10
N MET A 67 9.72 3.03 -21.35
CA MET A 67 8.60 3.80 -21.89
C MET A 67 8.98 5.23 -22.27
N ILE A 68 10.04 5.77 -21.66
CA ILE A 68 10.51 7.14 -21.88
C ILE A 68 11.55 7.14 -23.00
N ALA A 69 11.55 8.20 -23.81
CA ALA A 69 12.60 8.42 -24.79
C ALA A 69 13.97 8.57 -24.10
N LYS A 70 15.02 8.03 -24.70
CA LYS A 70 16.37 8.05 -24.09
C LYS A 70 16.87 9.46 -23.76
N ASP A 71 16.48 10.46 -24.55
CA ASP A 71 16.88 11.86 -24.36
C ASP A 71 16.12 12.52 -23.20
N GLU A 72 14.83 12.23 -23.06
CA GLU A 72 14.02 12.69 -21.93
C GLU A 72 14.52 12.08 -20.61
N LEU A 73 14.85 10.78 -20.62
CA LEU A 73 15.44 10.11 -19.46
C LEU A 73 16.77 10.74 -19.02
N LYS A 74 17.63 11.12 -19.97
CA LYS A 74 18.88 11.84 -19.65
C LYS A 74 18.61 13.20 -19.03
N ASN A 75 17.63 13.94 -19.55
CA ASN A 75 17.27 15.26 -19.05
C ASN A 75 16.71 15.18 -17.62
N GLU A 76 15.84 14.22 -17.33
CA GLU A 76 15.32 14.01 -15.97
C GLU A 76 16.43 13.61 -15.00
N GLN A 77 17.33 12.71 -15.40
CA GLN A 77 18.49 12.34 -14.58
C GLN A 77 19.42 13.51 -14.31
N ALA A 78 19.66 14.37 -15.30
CA ALA A 78 20.48 15.57 -15.13
C ALA A 78 19.83 16.56 -14.16
N LYS A 79 18.49 16.74 -14.22
CA LYS A 79 17.75 17.56 -13.26
C LYS A 79 17.86 17.00 -11.84
N ALA A 80 17.63 15.70 -11.66
CA ALA A 80 17.75 15.03 -10.36
C ALA A 80 19.17 15.14 -9.78
N ALA A 81 20.20 14.95 -10.62
CA ALA A 81 21.60 15.09 -10.22
C ALA A 81 21.97 16.54 -9.84
N GLY A 82 21.37 17.53 -10.51
CA GLY A 82 21.53 18.94 -10.17
C GLY A 82 21.04 19.26 -8.76
N VAL A 83 19.84 18.77 -8.41
CA VAL A 83 19.26 18.94 -7.07
C VAL A 83 20.06 18.17 -6.02
N LEU A 84 20.53 16.95 -6.35
CA LEU A 84 21.28 16.11 -5.41
C LEU A 84 22.65 16.68 -5.05
N LYS A 85 23.25 17.50 -5.93
CA LYS A 85 24.57 18.09 -5.70
C LYS A 85 24.62 18.97 -4.44
N ASP A 86 23.53 19.65 -4.13
CA ASP A 86 23.44 20.56 -2.99
C ASP A 86 23.01 19.84 -1.69
N ILE A 87 22.66 18.55 -1.79
CA ILE A 87 22.19 17.76 -0.66
C ILE A 87 23.36 16.94 -0.08
N PRO A 88 23.65 17.07 1.23
CA PRO A 88 24.68 16.28 1.89
C PRO A 88 24.38 14.78 1.79
N GLN A 89 25.42 14.01 1.49
CA GLN A 89 25.35 12.56 1.35
C GLN A 89 25.04 11.91 2.70
N THR A 90 24.05 11.03 2.69
CA THR A 90 23.52 10.31 3.86
C THR A 90 23.69 8.83 3.60
N ARG A 91 24.23 8.08 4.57
CA ARG A 91 24.66 6.69 4.31
C ARG A 91 23.50 5.70 4.41
N PHE A 92 22.56 5.95 5.32
CA PHE A 92 21.42 5.07 5.57
C PHE A 92 20.08 5.68 5.18
N SER A 93 20.09 6.88 4.59
CA SER A 93 18.86 7.52 4.13
C SER A 93 18.39 6.94 2.80
N GLN A 94 17.08 7.01 2.59
CA GLN A 94 16.50 6.80 1.27
C GLN A 94 16.50 8.15 0.54
N ASN A 95 16.97 8.18 -0.70
CA ASN A 95 16.95 9.40 -1.51
C ASN A 95 15.74 9.38 -2.48
N PRO A 96 14.60 9.97 -2.12
CA PRO A 96 13.42 9.97 -2.98
C PRO A 96 13.65 10.73 -4.30
N ILE A 97 14.58 11.66 -4.35
CA ILE A 97 14.85 12.53 -5.53
C ILE A 97 15.48 11.71 -6.66
N GLU A 98 16.31 10.72 -6.35
CA GLU A 98 16.87 9.80 -7.37
C GLU A 98 15.82 8.96 -8.09
N PHE A 99 14.66 8.78 -7.46
CA PHE A 99 13.55 7.98 -8.01
C PHE A 99 12.46 8.82 -8.66
N GLN A 100 12.60 10.15 -8.68
CA GLN A 100 11.66 11.06 -9.35
C GLN A 100 11.87 11.03 -10.86
N LEU A 101 11.13 10.15 -11.54
CA LEU A 101 10.97 10.14 -12.99
C LEU A 101 9.57 10.65 -13.31
N GLU A 102 9.43 11.96 -13.51
CA GLU A 102 8.14 12.64 -13.62
C GLU A 102 7.37 12.19 -14.88
N GLY A 103 8.03 12.13 -16.03
CA GLY A 103 7.44 11.61 -17.27
C GLY A 103 7.01 10.15 -17.14
N LEU A 104 7.74 9.35 -16.35
CA LEU A 104 7.37 7.94 -16.10
C LEU A 104 6.11 7.86 -15.26
N LYS A 105 6.02 8.74 -14.27
CA LYS A 105 4.88 8.81 -13.37
C LYS A 105 3.63 9.26 -14.12
N ILE A 106 3.71 10.31 -14.93
CA ILE A 106 2.57 10.79 -15.73
C ILE A 106 2.03 9.67 -16.62
N THR A 107 2.92 8.98 -17.34
CA THR A 107 2.52 7.87 -18.22
C THR A 107 1.99 6.66 -17.44
N HIS A 108 2.55 6.36 -16.27
CA HIS A 108 2.04 5.33 -15.38
C HIS A 108 0.65 5.65 -14.85
N ASP A 109 0.45 6.85 -14.31
CA ASP A 109 -0.81 7.30 -13.71
C ASP A 109 -1.93 7.32 -14.76
N ALA A 110 -1.65 7.80 -15.97
CA ALA A 110 -2.62 7.78 -17.06
C ALA A 110 -3.09 6.35 -17.39
N MET A 111 -2.18 5.37 -17.42
CA MET A 111 -2.52 3.96 -17.63
C MET A 111 -3.26 3.37 -16.44
N LEU A 112 -2.85 3.71 -15.21
CA LEU A 112 -3.48 3.25 -13.97
C LEU A 112 -4.94 3.68 -13.92
N TRP A 113 -5.22 4.98 -14.14
CA TRP A 113 -6.59 5.49 -14.13
C TRP A 113 -7.45 4.91 -15.23
N ARG A 114 -6.89 4.70 -16.42
CA ARG A 114 -7.58 3.99 -17.50
C ARG A 114 -7.94 2.56 -17.10
N LEU A 115 -7.01 1.83 -16.49
CA LEU A 115 -7.25 0.47 -16.02
C LEU A 115 -8.35 0.44 -14.94
N ILE A 116 -8.31 1.38 -13.99
CA ILE A 116 -9.32 1.49 -12.94
C ILE A 116 -10.70 1.73 -13.54
N GLY A 117 -10.83 2.70 -14.47
CA GLY A 117 -12.10 2.96 -15.15
C GLY A 117 -12.62 1.74 -15.92
N MET A 118 -11.73 1.00 -16.59
CA MET A 118 -12.12 -0.24 -17.27
C MET A 118 -12.61 -1.34 -16.32
N LEU A 119 -12.06 -1.43 -15.10
CA LEU A 119 -12.47 -2.43 -14.11
C LEU A 119 -13.76 -2.02 -13.38
N GLN A 120 -13.94 -0.73 -13.12
CA GLN A 120 -15.15 -0.18 -12.53
C GLN A 120 -16.34 -0.28 -13.48
N GLY A 121 -16.09 -0.36 -14.79
CA GLY A 121 -17.13 -0.47 -15.81
C GLY A 121 -17.92 0.83 -15.96
N ASP A 122 -18.88 0.81 -16.89
CA ASP A 122 -19.81 1.93 -17.08
C ASP A 122 -21.11 1.67 -16.29
N ASP A 123 -21.66 2.73 -15.68
CA ASP A 123 -22.90 2.68 -14.90
C ASP A 123 -24.07 2.04 -15.66
N GLU A 124 -24.08 2.18 -17.00
CA GLU A 124 -25.12 1.61 -17.88
C GLU A 124 -25.05 0.08 -17.99
N SER A 125 -23.86 -0.51 -17.84
CA SER A 125 -23.65 -1.95 -17.97
C SER A 125 -23.99 -2.73 -16.70
N GLY A 126 -24.04 -2.05 -15.55
CA GLY A 126 -24.29 -2.65 -14.24
C GLY A 126 -23.27 -3.70 -13.78
N MET A 127 -22.17 -3.90 -14.53
CA MET A 127 -21.20 -4.99 -14.34
C MET A 127 -19.81 -4.45 -14.02
N GLY A 128 -19.71 -3.69 -12.92
CA GLY A 128 -18.50 -3.07 -12.42
C GLY A 128 -17.86 -3.81 -11.25
N LEU A 129 -16.52 -3.73 -11.13
CA LEU A 129 -15.80 -4.15 -9.92
C LEU A 129 -15.56 -2.97 -9.00
N LEU A 130 -15.71 -3.19 -7.69
CA LEU A 130 -15.23 -2.25 -6.69
C LEU A 130 -13.70 -2.35 -6.62
N VAL A 131 -13.02 -1.29 -7.07
CA VAL A 131 -11.57 -1.20 -7.09
C VAL A 131 -11.12 -0.13 -6.12
N ASP A 132 -10.17 -0.48 -5.26
CA ASP A 132 -9.50 0.44 -4.34
C ASP A 132 -8.00 0.49 -4.63
N VAL A 133 -7.42 1.69 -4.60
CA VAL A 133 -6.00 1.92 -4.86
C VAL A 133 -5.25 1.86 -3.55
N LEU A 134 -4.40 0.85 -3.40
CA LEU A 134 -3.60 0.68 -2.19
C LEU A 134 -2.46 1.71 -2.11
N ASP A 135 -2.44 2.47 -1.01
CA ASP A 135 -1.29 3.28 -0.63
C ASP A 135 -0.05 2.41 -0.34
N VAL A 136 1.15 2.98 -0.46
CA VAL A 136 2.45 2.32 -0.28
C VAL A 136 2.51 1.56 1.06
N LYS A 137 1.98 2.16 2.13
CA LYS A 137 1.95 1.51 3.45
C LYS A 137 1.05 0.30 3.47
N HIS A 138 -0.16 0.41 2.94
CA HIS A 138 -1.11 -0.68 2.88
C HIS A 138 -0.60 -1.81 1.97
N ALA A 139 -0.01 -1.47 0.82
CA ALA A 139 0.62 -2.43 -0.07
C ALA A 139 1.79 -3.16 0.61
N GLY A 140 2.66 -2.46 1.34
CA GLY A 140 3.76 -3.11 2.06
C GLY A 140 3.31 -3.95 3.25
N ALA A 141 2.33 -3.46 4.02
CA ALA A 141 1.69 -4.23 5.09
C ALA A 141 1.08 -5.52 4.54
N MET A 142 0.34 -5.40 3.45
CA MET A 142 -0.24 -6.53 2.71
C MET A 142 0.84 -7.52 2.27
N MET A 143 1.89 -7.08 1.56
CA MET A 143 2.96 -7.98 1.08
C MET A 143 3.61 -8.74 2.24
N ARG A 144 3.88 -8.06 3.36
CA ARG A 144 4.47 -8.71 4.54
C ARG A 144 3.51 -9.69 5.19
N GLN A 145 2.24 -9.33 5.33
CA GLN A 145 1.22 -10.23 5.87
C GLN A 145 1.03 -11.48 5.00
N MET A 146 1.12 -11.35 3.67
CA MET A 146 1.05 -12.50 2.75
C MET A 146 2.24 -13.44 2.92
N LEU A 147 3.46 -12.89 3.07
CA LEU A 147 4.68 -13.69 3.26
C LEU A 147 4.79 -14.29 4.67
N PHE A 148 4.38 -13.54 5.70
CA PHE A 148 4.58 -13.86 7.11
C PHE A 148 3.26 -13.82 7.87
N ARG A 149 2.34 -14.73 7.49
CA ARG A 149 0.93 -14.74 7.91
C ARG A 149 0.71 -14.76 9.42
N ASN A 150 1.50 -15.54 10.15
CA ASN A 150 1.29 -15.80 11.59
C ASN A 150 2.18 -14.94 12.50
N SER A 151 3.18 -14.24 11.95
CA SER A 151 4.14 -13.47 12.74
C SER A 151 4.02 -11.96 12.55
N THR A 152 3.33 -11.51 11.50
CA THR A 152 3.11 -10.07 11.25
C THR A 152 1.84 -9.62 11.94
N SER A 153 1.97 -8.62 12.83
CA SER A 153 0.82 -7.95 13.44
C SER A 153 -0.04 -7.28 12.37
N GLU A 154 -1.36 -7.26 12.59
CA GLU A 154 -2.31 -6.55 11.73
C GLU A 154 -2.02 -5.04 11.65
N ASN A 155 -1.55 -4.45 12.75
CA ASN A 155 -1.23 -3.02 12.84
C ASN A 155 0.18 -2.69 12.32
N TRP A 156 0.89 -3.65 11.73
CA TRP A 156 2.21 -3.40 11.20
C TRP A 156 2.13 -2.70 9.84
N TYR A 157 2.91 -1.62 9.69
CA TYR A 157 3.08 -0.92 8.42
C TYR A 157 4.57 -0.68 8.14
N PRO A 158 5.00 -0.70 6.86
CA PRO A 158 6.33 -0.28 6.50
C PRO A 158 6.50 1.21 6.82
N ARG A 159 7.72 1.59 7.21
CA ARG A 159 8.09 2.99 7.34
C ARG A 159 8.42 3.54 5.96
N THR A 160 7.85 4.69 5.60
CA THR A 160 8.14 5.39 4.34
C THR A 160 8.96 6.65 4.61
N PRO A 161 9.68 7.19 3.62
CA PRO A 161 10.42 8.46 3.76
C PRO A 161 9.54 9.66 4.14
N PHE A 162 8.22 9.54 3.98
CA PHE A 162 7.26 10.59 4.29
C PHE A 162 6.70 10.49 5.72
N ASP A 163 7.13 9.48 6.49
CA ASP A 163 6.72 9.33 7.88
C ASP A 163 7.40 10.33 8.80
N GLN A 164 6.63 10.87 9.72
CA GLN A 164 7.15 11.74 10.77
C GLN A 164 7.95 10.94 11.81
N ASN A 165 8.95 11.58 12.43
CA ASN A 165 9.78 11.03 13.51
C ASN A 165 10.45 9.69 13.14
N LEU A 166 11.16 9.68 12.00
CA LEU A 166 11.92 8.51 11.56
C LEU A 166 13.16 8.36 12.44
N ARG A 167 13.13 7.36 13.34
CA ARG A 167 14.35 6.95 14.02
C ARG A 167 15.32 6.41 12.98
N ILE A 168 16.47 7.06 12.88
CA ILE A 168 17.58 6.63 12.03
C ILE A 168 18.03 5.23 12.46
N TYR A 169 18.23 4.35 11.48
CA TYR A 169 18.86 3.05 11.72
C TYR A 169 20.38 3.22 11.78
N GLY A 170 20.98 2.89 12.92
CA GLY A 170 22.44 2.88 13.11
C GLY A 170 22.91 3.74 14.28
N ALA A 171 24.18 3.56 14.65
CA ALA A 171 24.81 4.39 15.68
C ALA A 171 25.21 5.75 15.07
N PRO A 172 24.94 6.88 15.75
CA PRO A 172 25.38 8.19 15.29
C PRO A 172 26.92 8.21 15.23
N ARG A 173 27.47 8.58 14.07
CA ARG A 173 28.91 8.83 13.91
C ARG A 173 29.14 10.30 13.54
N LYS A 174 30.27 10.85 13.99
CA LYS A 174 30.63 12.26 13.81
C LYS A 174 30.82 12.67 12.34
N ASP A 175 31.00 11.71 11.44
CA ASP A 175 31.20 11.90 10.00
C ASP A 175 29.89 11.89 9.19
N ASN A 176 28.74 11.69 9.84
CA ASN A 176 27.47 11.49 9.17
C ASN A 176 26.38 12.39 9.74
N ILE A 177 25.69 13.15 8.87
CA ILE A 177 24.57 14.00 9.27
C ILE A 177 23.28 13.21 9.54
N ASP A 178 23.28 11.88 9.28
CA ASP A 178 22.16 11.00 9.56
C ASP A 178 21.66 11.20 11.01
N SER A 179 22.53 11.46 11.99
CA SER A 179 22.14 11.69 13.39
C SER A 179 21.46 13.03 13.70
N VAL A 180 21.38 13.93 12.73
CA VAL A 180 20.87 15.31 12.87
C VAL A 180 19.53 15.48 12.14
N LEU A 181 19.12 14.50 11.34
CA LEU A 181 17.82 14.50 10.65
C LEU A 181 16.71 14.02 11.62
N PRO A 182 15.54 14.70 11.66
CA PRO A 182 14.46 14.41 12.60
C PRO A 182 13.71 13.09 12.37
#